data_AF-A0A6J1W7Z9-F1
#
_entry.id   AF-A0A6J1W7Z9-F1
#
_cell.length_a   1.000
_cell.length_b   1.000
_cell.length_c   1.000
_cell.angle_alpha   90.00
_cell.angle_beta   90.00
_cell.angle_gamma   90.00
#
_symmetry.space_group_name_H-M   'P 1'
#
loop_
_entity.id
_entity.type
_entity.pdbx_description
1 polymer ?
#
loop_
_entity_poly.entity_id
_entity_poly.type
_entity_poly.pdbx_seq_one_letter_code
_entity_poly.pdbx_strand_id
1 'polypeptide(L)'
;MPLAGDEYVLDVTTELQRAHHPFYLIFCRSVWHHPLRTDAPPLYTEVLFNQVAPDYLEGLVVVLPGGAAPAPGVLRDAALVAALLHRAAALPDAPHPRDLKFLLPKPLLALREPRPQRWASWVAAEWPAASQLAPAAAKAKVLQVLSRWPLFGSSFFAVRRVTGGSAGEWREHVLALNRRGVHLLHPATHETDTHWPYSELISTRKVRSEDGTLFLDVKCGSLLQQRVTRLQAEQAHEVARLVRQYVALQRDHHHHRDDHRDHRDHRDHAHSPTADY
;
A
#
# COMPACT_ATOMS: atom_id res chain seq x y z
N MET A 1 -12.11 -13.84 -2.13
CA MET A 1 -13.02 -12.70 -1.89
C MET A 1 -12.89 -12.32 -0.42
N PRO A 2 -12.74 -11.04 -0.06
CA PRO A 2 -12.81 -10.65 1.35
C PRO A 2 -14.22 -10.86 1.86
N LEU A 3 -14.34 -11.44 3.05
CA LEU A 3 -15.61 -11.60 3.74
C LEU A 3 -16.13 -10.24 4.19
N ALA A 4 -17.42 -9.98 3.98
CA ALA A 4 -18.07 -8.79 4.50
C ALA A 4 -18.19 -8.89 6.04
N GLY A 5 -18.29 -7.75 6.72
CA GLY A 5 -18.34 -7.72 8.18
C GLY A 5 -19.63 -8.32 8.77
N ASP A 6 -20.65 -8.43 7.94
CA ASP A 6 -21.98 -8.97 8.22
C ASP A 6 -22.21 -10.38 7.66
N GLU A 7 -21.22 -10.96 6.97
CA GLU A 7 -21.28 -12.35 6.48
C GLU A 7 -20.80 -13.33 7.57
N TYR A 8 -21.57 -14.39 7.80
CA TYR A 8 -21.12 -15.49 8.64
C TYR A 8 -20.10 -16.35 7.88
N VAL A 9 -18.92 -16.51 8.47
CA VAL A 9 -17.83 -17.32 7.89
C VAL A 9 -18.32 -18.72 7.54
N LEU A 10 -19.11 -19.36 8.41
CA LEU A 10 -19.61 -20.72 8.19
C LEU A 10 -20.57 -20.83 7.02
N ASP A 11 -21.41 -19.81 6.77
CA ASP A 11 -22.34 -19.80 5.64
C ASP A 11 -21.54 -19.79 4.32
N VAL A 12 -20.59 -18.87 4.20
CA VAL A 12 -19.73 -18.74 3.02
C VAL A 12 -18.90 -20.01 2.80
N THR A 13 -18.29 -20.56 3.85
CA THR A 13 -17.48 -21.79 3.70
C THR A 13 -18.35 -23.01 3.37
N THR A 14 -19.57 -23.08 3.88
CA THR A 14 -20.50 -24.19 3.59
C THR A 14 -20.94 -24.14 2.13
N GLU A 15 -21.25 -22.96 1.60
CA GLU A 15 -21.58 -22.79 0.19
C GLU A 15 -20.42 -23.19 -0.73
N LEU A 16 -19.20 -22.72 -0.43
CA LEU A 16 -18.00 -23.08 -1.18
C LEU A 16 -17.73 -24.58 -1.14
N GLN A 17 -17.91 -25.21 0.03
CA GLN A 17 -17.76 -26.65 0.19
C GLN A 17 -18.80 -27.42 -0.62
N ARG A 18 -20.08 -26.99 -0.61
CA ARG A 18 -21.15 -27.60 -1.42
C ARG A 18 -20.89 -27.46 -2.92
N ALA A 19 -20.27 -26.35 -3.35
CA ALA A 19 -19.83 -26.14 -4.72
C ALA A 19 -18.54 -26.89 -5.08
N HIS A 20 -17.93 -27.63 -4.14
CA HIS A 20 -16.63 -28.28 -4.30
C HIS A 20 -15.50 -27.30 -4.70
N HIS A 21 -15.62 -26.04 -4.29
CA HIS A 21 -14.59 -25.04 -4.53
C HIS A 21 -13.55 -25.09 -3.41
N PRO A 22 -12.25 -25.31 -3.73
CA PRO A 22 -11.20 -25.24 -2.72
C PRO A 22 -11.07 -23.79 -2.21
N PHE A 23 -10.91 -23.63 -0.89
CA PHE A 23 -10.76 -22.32 -0.28
C PHE A 23 -9.77 -22.34 0.88
N TYR A 24 -9.23 -21.16 1.18
CA TYR A 24 -8.40 -20.88 2.35
C TYR A 24 -8.95 -19.65 3.05
N LEU A 25 -9.00 -19.69 4.39
CA LEU A 25 -9.27 -18.52 5.20
C LEU A 25 -7.94 -17.86 5.57
N ILE A 26 -7.77 -16.62 5.13
CA ILE A 26 -6.54 -15.85 5.33
C ILE A 26 -6.89 -14.60 6.11
N PHE A 27 -6.24 -14.42 7.26
CA PHE A 27 -6.28 -13.17 7.98
C PHE A 27 -5.23 -12.23 7.40
N CYS A 28 -5.67 -11.10 6.85
CA CYS A 28 -4.81 -10.11 6.24
C CYS A 28 -5.27 -8.70 6.59
N ARG A 29 -4.33 -7.75 6.55
CA ARG A 29 -4.63 -6.34 6.70
C ARG A 29 -5.01 -5.76 5.34
N SER A 30 -6.30 -5.52 5.12
CA SER A 30 -6.79 -4.93 3.86
C SER A 30 -6.66 -3.40 3.80
N VAL A 31 -6.66 -2.73 4.96
CA VAL A 31 -6.62 -1.26 5.05
C VAL A 31 -5.43 -0.78 5.90
N TRP A 32 -4.58 0.05 5.31
CA TRP A 32 -3.32 0.53 5.88
C TRP A 32 -3.38 2.01 6.30
N HIS A 33 -4.54 2.46 6.77
CA HIS A 33 -4.77 3.85 7.19
C HIS A 33 -3.94 4.24 8.42
N HIS A 34 -4.07 3.48 9.52
CA HIS A 34 -3.33 3.75 10.75
C HIS A 34 -1.85 3.34 10.63
N PRO A 35 -0.93 4.06 11.29
CA PRO A 35 0.49 3.69 11.34
C PRO A 35 0.72 2.28 11.90
N LEU A 36 1.92 1.75 11.67
CA LEU A 36 2.36 0.52 12.32
C LEU A 36 2.44 0.73 13.84
N ARG A 37 1.94 -0.24 14.60
CA ARG A 37 2.03 -0.24 16.06
C ARG A 37 3.39 -0.75 16.52
N THR A 38 4.03 -0.02 17.42
CA THR A 38 5.31 -0.41 18.04
C THR A 38 5.12 -1.27 19.28
N ASP A 39 3.93 -1.21 19.88
CA ASP A 39 3.51 -1.91 21.10
C ASP A 39 2.74 -3.21 20.83
N ALA A 40 2.62 -3.61 19.56
CA ALA A 40 1.78 -4.75 19.19
C ALA A 40 2.44 -6.11 19.52
N PRO A 41 1.63 -7.15 19.80
CA PRO A 41 2.14 -8.50 20.02
C PRO A 41 2.96 -9.03 18.83
N PRO A 42 3.90 -9.98 19.03
CA PRO A 42 4.76 -10.50 17.96
C PRO A 42 4.02 -10.99 16.71
N LEU A 43 2.84 -11.60 16.90
CA LEU A 43 2.00 -12.10 15.80
C LEU A 43 1.56 -10.98 14.84
N TYR A 44 1.35 -9.76 15.33
CA TYR A 44 1.02 -8.61 14.48
C TYR A 44 2.15 -8.33 13.47
N THR A 45 3.40 -8.28 13.95
CA THR A 45 4.57 -8.08 13.09
C THR A 45 4.72 -9.22 12.09
N GLU A 46 4.50 -10.46 12.53
CA GLU A 46 4.61 -11.64 11.68
C GLU A 46 3.61 -11.58 10.51
N VAL A 47 2.34 -11.33 10.79
CA VAL A 47 1.29 -11.23 9.77
C VAL A 47 1.59 -10.12 8.77
N LEU A 48 1.94 -8.92 9.26
CA LEU A 48 2.21 -7.79 8.36
C LEU A 48 3.49 -7.99 7.55
N PHE A 49 4.52 -8.58 8.13
CA PHE A 49 5.76 -8.90 7.43
C PHE A 49 5.51 -9.88 6.28
N ASN A 50 4.78 -10.97 6.55
CA ASN A 50 4.48 -11.99 5.55
C ASN A 50 3.54 -11.47 4.45
N GLN A 51 2.74 -10.44 4.73
CA GLN A 51 1.93 -9.78 3.71
C GLN A 51 2.74 -8.78 2.86
N VAL A 52 3.68 -8.05 3.46
CA VAL A 52 4.45 -6.97 2.77
C VAL A 52 5.65 -7.50 1.99
N ALA A 53 6.33 -8.56 2.48
CA ALA A 53 7.56 -9.05 1.87
C ALA A 53 7.36 -9.50 0.41
N PRO A 54 6.29 -10.22 0.03
CA PRO A 54 6.03 -10.57 -1.37
C PRO A 54 5.85 -9.34 -2.26
N ASP A 55 5.05 -8.35 -1.84
CA ASP A 55 4.83 -7.11 -2.61
C ASP A 55 6.13 -6.32 -2.83
N TYR A 56 7.03 -6.34 -1.84
CA TYR A 56 8.37 -5.76 -1.96
C TYR A 56 9.24 -6.50 -2.97
N LEU A 57 9.32 -7.84 -2.89
CA LEU A 57 10.14 -8.66 -3.78
C LEU A 57 9.65 -8.61 -5.23
N GLU A 58 8.33 -8.60 -5.43
CA GLU A 58 7.71 -8.38 -6.75
C GLU A 58 7.88 -6.93 -7.24
N GLY A 59 8.27 -6.00 -6.37
CA GLY A 59 8.52 -4.61 -6.72
C GLY A 59 7.27 -3.74 -6.83
N LEU A 60 6.13 -4.20 -6.32
CA LEU A 60 4.86 -3.46 -6.33
C LEU A 60 4.97 -2.12 -5.58
N VAL A 61 5.80 -2.07 -4.55
CA VAL A 61 6.01 -0.86 -3.73
C VAL A 61 7.16 0.03 -4.22
N VAL A 62 7.88 -0.37 -5.28
CA VAL A 62 8.98 0.39 -5.88
C VAL A 62 8.46 1.26 -7.02
N VAL A 63 8.92 2.52 -7.07
CA VAL A 63 8.70 3.44 -8.20
C VAL A 63 10.03 3.64 -8.93
N LEU A 64 10.03 3.56 -10.26
CA LEU A 64 11.19 3.76 -11.14
C LEU A 64 10.98 5.00 -12.01
N PRO A 65 11.39 6.20 -11.55
CA PRO A 65 11.17 7.43 -12.28
C PRO A 65 11.79 7.40 -13.69
N GLY A 66 11.00 7.65 -14.73
CA GLY A 66 11.42 7.54 -16.13
C GLY A 66 11.95 6.16 -16.54
N GLY A 67 11.62 5.11 -15.79
CA GLY A 67 12.21 3.77 -15.96
C GLY A 67 13.68 3.65 -15.54
N ALA A 68 14.22 4.64 -14.85
CA ALA A 68 15.60 4.67 -14.35
C ALA A 68 15.68 4.25 -12.88
N ALA A 69 16.92 4.19 -12.37
CA ALA A 69 17.16 3.90 -10.96
C ALA A 69 16.46 4.95 -10.05
N PRO A 70 15.82 4.52 -8.96
CA PRO A 70 15.18 5.44 -8.04
C PRO A 70 16.21 6.27 -7.27
N ALA A 71 15.71 7.24 -6.48
CA ALA A 71 16.55 8.09 -5.66
C ALA A 71 17.53 7.28 -4.78
N PRO A 72 18.77 7.78 -4.53
CA PRO A 72 19.77 7.06 -3.74
C PRO A 72 19.30 6.59 -2.35
N GLY A 73 18.34 7.31 -1.74
CA GLY A 73 17.70 6.88 -0.50
C GLY A 73 16.96 5.54 -0.62
N VAL A 74 16.23 5.32 -1.72
CA VAL A 74 15.51 4.06 -2.00
C VAL A 74 16.49 2.91 -2.24
N LEU A 75 17.59 3.17 -2.95
CA LEU A 75 18.63 2.16 -3.16
C LEU A 75 19.31 1.73 -1.85
N ARG A 76 19.62 2.69 -0.97
CA ARG A 76 20.15 2.42 0.38
C ARG A 76 19.14 1.64 1.23
N ASP A 77 17.89 2.07 1.25
CA ASP A 77 16.81 1.35 1.95
C ASP A 77 16.67 -0.09 1.42
N ALA A 78 16.77 -0.31 0.11
CA ALA A 78 16.68 -1.65 -0.47
C ALA A 78 17.86 -2.55 -0.07
N ALA A 79 19.09 -2.03 -0.02
CA ALA A 79 20.25 -2.79 0.47
C ALA A 79 20.10 -3.17 1.95
N LEU A 80 19.62 -2.25 2.78
CA LEU A 80 19.32 -2.50 4.19
C LEU A 80 18.20 -3.54 4.34
N VAL A 81 17.09 -3.40 3.61
CA VAL A 81 15.98 -4.36 3.64
C VAL A 81 16.44 -5.75 3.22
N ALA A 82 17.31 -5.87 2.21
CA ALA A 82 17.85 -7.16 1.80
C ALA A 82 18.64 -7.86 2.94
N ALA A 83 19.51 -7.13 3.64
CA ALA A 83 20.24 -7.67 4.79
C ALA A 83 19.29 -8.05 5.94
N LEU A 84 18.26 -7.25 6.19
CA LEU A 84 17.25 -7.51 7.21
C LEU A 84 16.34 -8.70 6.86
N LEU A 85 15.98 -8.89 5.59
CA LEU A 85 15.21 -10.05 5.11
C LEU A 85 16.01 -11.35 5.32
N HIS A 86 17.30 -11.32 5.01
CA HIS A 86 18.20 -12.45 5.27
C HIS A 86 18.26 -12.77 6.76
N ARG A 87 18.37 -11.74 7.61
CA ARG A 87 18.34 -11.92 9.07
C ARG A 87 16.98 -12.42 9.57
N ALA A 88 15.88 -11.94 9.00
CA ALA A 88 14.51 -12.33 9.36
C ALA A 88 14.24 -13.81 9.05
N ALA A 89 14.93 -14.40 8.07
CA ALA A 89 14.93 -15.83 7.78
C ALA A 89 15.76 -16.67 8.77
N ALA A 90 16.32 -16.04 9.82
CA ALA A 90 17.16 -16.67 10.84
C ALA A 90 18.42 -17.37 10.27
N LEU A 91 18.90 -16.91 9.11
CA LEU A 91 20.12 -17.45 8.50
C LEU A 91 21.36 -16.93 9.27
N PRO A 92 22.32 -17.82 9.59
CA PRO A 92 23.45 -17.48 10.46
C PRO A 92 24.55 -16.70 9.72
N ASP A 93 24.78 -17.02 8.45
CA ASP A 93 25.86 -16.45 7.65
C ASP A 93 25.41 -15.23 6.85
N ALA A 94 26.37 -14.45 6.36
CA ALA A 94 26.11 -13.31 5.49
C ALA A 94 25.45 -13.77 4.15
N PRO A 95 24.56 -12.93 3.57
CA PRO A 95 23.95 -13.23 2.28
C PRO A 95 24.99 -13.34 1.17
N HIS A 96 24.91 -14.40 0.37
CA HIS A 96 25.75 -14.56 -0.81
C HIS A 96 25.16 -13.81 -2.02
N PRO A 97 25.97 -13.47 -3.04
CA PRO A 97 25.47 -12.81 -4.25
C PRO A 97 24.32 -13.55 -4.96
N ARG A 98 24.28 -14.88 -4.86
CA ARG A 98 23.20 -15.71 -5.42
C ARG A 98 21.86 -15.55 -4.69
N ASP A 99 21.89 -15.08 -3.45
CA ASP A 99 20.70 -14.92 -2.60
C ASP A 99 19.96 -13.61 -2.90
N LEU A 100 20.64 -12.64 -3.53
CA LEU A 100 20.09 -11.31 -3.82
C LEU A 100 18.77 -11.33 -4.58
N LYS A 101 18.54 -12.33 -5.45
CA LYS A 101 17.26 -12.49 -6.19
C LYS A 101 16.05 -12.77 -5.30
N PHE A 102 16.28 -13.18 -4.04
CA PHE A 102 15.25 -13.42 -3.03
C PHE A 102 15.18 -12.32 -1.98
N LEU A 103 16.06 -11.31 -2.07
CA LEU A 103 16.22 -10.26 -1.07
C LEU A 103 15.98 -8.85 -1.64
N LEU A 104 16.09 -8.67 -2.95
CA LEU A 104 15.90 -7.39 -3.65
C LEU A 104 14.68 -7.43 -4.58
N PRO A 105 14.01 -6.27 -4.80
CA PRO A 105 12.90 -6.17 -5.74
C PRO A 105 13.32 -6.53 -7.16
N LYS A 106 12.51 -7.35 -7.85
CA LYS A 106 12.76 -7.75 -9.25
C LYS A 106 13.03 -6.56 -10.18
N PRO A 107 12.29 -5.42 -10.12
CA PRO A 107 12.57 -4.29 -10.99
C PRO A 107 13.94 -3.64 -10.75
N LEU A 108 14.45 -3.64 -9.51
CA LEU A 108 15.78 -3.09 -9.21
C LEU A 108 16.92 -3.98 -9.72
N LEU A 109 16.70 -5.30 -9.74
CA LEU A 109 17.63 -6.27 -10.32
C LEU A 109 17.67 -6.21 -11.85
N ALA A 110 16.59 -5.74 -12.48
CA ALA A 110 16.49 -5.56 -13.94
C ALA A 110 17.16 -4.27 -14.44
N LEU A 111 17.53 -3.35 -13.55
CA LEU A 111 18.22 -2.11 -13.94
C LEU A 111 19.63 -2.41 -14.45
N ARG A 112 20.10 -1.59 -15.41
CA ARG A 112 21.49 -1.66 -15.89
C ARG A 112 22.50 -1.23 -14.82
N GLU A 113 22.12 -0.24 -14.01
CA GLU A 113 22.88 0.23 -12.86
C GLU A 113 21.90 0.44 -11.69
N PRO A 114 22.23 0.01 -10.46
CA PRO A 114 23.48 -0.62 -10.02
C PRO A 114 23.67 -2.07 -10.53
N ARG A 115 24.91 -2.42 -10.92
CA ARG A 115 25.27 -3.81 -11.26
C ARG A 115 25.10 -4.78 -10.07
N PRO A 116 24.88 -6.09 -10.32
CA PRO A 116 24.73 -7.08 -9.25
C PRO A 116 25.86 -7.10 -8.21
N GLN A 117 27.12 -6.90 -8.62
CA GLN A 117 28.25 -6.83 -7.69
C GLN A 117 28.17 -5.63 -6.73
N ARG A 118 27.62 -4.51 -7.20
CA ARG A 118 27.41 -3.32 -6.37
C ARG A 118 26.27 -3.52 -5.37
N TRP A 119 25.23 -4.23 -5.77
CA TRP A 119 24.21 -4.70 -4.82
C TRP A 119 24.82 -5.62 -3.76
N ALA A 120 25.62 -6.61 -4.15
CA ALA A 120 26.28 -7.52 -3.21
C ALA A 120 27.14 -6.78 -2.18
N SER A 121 27.93 -5.78 -2.62
CA SER A 121 28.77 -5.01 -1.70
C SER A 121 27.98 -4.13 -0.75
N TRP A 122 26.90 -3.49 -1.22
CA TRP A 122 26.01 -2.71 -0.35
C TRP A 122 25.29 -3.57 0.67
N VAL A 123 24.75 -4.71 0.27
CA VAL A 123 24.08 -5.64 1.20
C VAL A 123 25.08 -6.20 2.22
N ALA A 124 26.29 -6.55 1.79
CA ALA A 124 27.35 -6.99 2.69
C ALA A 124 27.75 -5.91 3.71
N ALA A 125 27.71 -4.64 3.33
CA ALA A 125 27.99 -3.52 4.24
C ALA A 125 26.92 -3.32 5.33
N GLU A 126 25.66 -3.65 5.04
CA GLU A 126 24.54 -3.56 6.00
C GLU A 126 24.48 -4.77 6.95
N TRP A 127 25.10 -5.91 6.58
CA TRP A 127 25.02 -7.16 7.32
C TRP A 127 25.55 -7.10 8.78
N PRO A 128 26.70 -6.47 9.09
CA PRO A 128 27.20 -6.41 10.46
C PRO A 128 26.18 -5.83 11.45
N ALA A 129 25.46 -4.78 11.05
CA ALA A 129 24.41 -4.20 11.89
C ALA A 129 23.14 -5.06 11.91
N ALA A 130 22.71 -5.60 10.76
CA ALA A 130 21.52 -6.44 10.67
C ALA A 130 21.66 -7.74 11.49
N SER A 131 22.83 -8.38 11.45
CA SER A 131 23.11 -9.66 12.12
C SER A 131 22.96 -9.62 13.65
N GLN A 132 23.13 -8.44 14.27
CA GLN A 132 22.96 -8.25 15.72
C GLN A 132 21.49 -8.24 16.17
N LEU A 133 20.54 -8.10 15.24
CA LEU A 133 19.11 -8.07 15.58
C LEU A 133 18.57 -9.49 15.80
N ALA A 134 17.57 -9.65 16.66
CA ALA A 134 16.75 -10.86 16.64
C ALA A 134 15.92 -10.94 15.34
N PRO A 135 15.60 -12.13 14.81
CA PRO A 135 14.79 -12.25 13.58
C PRO A 135 13.48 -11.46 13.62
N ALA A 136 12.77 -11.47 14.76
CA ALA A 136 11.55 -10.68 14.93
C ALA A 136 11.79 -9.15 14.87
N ALA A 137 12.91 -8.68 15.42
CA ALA A 137 13.30 -7.27 15.34
C ALA A 137 13.69 -6.88 13.91
N ALA A 138 14.33 -7.78 13.16
CA ALA A 138 14.61 -7.58 11.74
C ALA A 138 13.33 -7.44 10.91
N LYS A 139 12.31 -8.30 11.14
CA LYS A 139 10.98 -8.17 10.50
C LYS A 139 10.32 -6.82 10.81
N ALA A 140 10.33 -6.39 12.07
CA ALA A 140 9.81 -5.09 12.46
C ALA A 140 10.56 -3.93 11.77
N LYS A 141 11.89 -4.05 11.65
CA LYS A 141 12.72 -3.05 10.98
C LYS A 141 12.45 -2.97 9.48
N VAL A 142 12.23 -4.10 8.80
CA VAL A 142 11.79 -4.12 7.39
C VAL A 142 10.50 -3.34 7.22
N LEU A 143 9.49 -3.63 8.04
CA LEU A 143 8.21 -2.92 8.01
C LEU A 143 8.39 -1.42 8.27
N GLN A 144 9.24 -1.04 9.24
CA GLN A 144 9.54 0.36 9.53
C GLN A 144 10.14 1.08 8.32
N VAL A 145 11.16 0.48 7.68
CA VAL A 145 11.84 1.07 6.52
C VAL A 145 10.85 1.26 5.37
N LEU A 146 10.14 0.19 5.00
CA LEU A 146 9.19 0.19 3.90
C LEU A 146 7.98 1.09 4.15
N SER A 147 7.56 1.29 5.42
CA SER A 147 6.41 2.16 5.75
C SER A 147 6.54 3.61 5.28
N ARG A 148 7.77 4.05 5.00
CA ARG A 148 8.10 5.39 4.49
C ARG A 148 7.87 5.52 2.99
N TRP A 149 7.85 4.41 2.26
CA TRP A 149 7.71 4.39 0.81
C TRP A 149 6.30 4.82 0.38
N PRO A 150 6.14 5.48 -0.77
CA PRO A 150 4.87 6.08 -1.19
C PRO A 150 3.76 5.04 -1.44
N LEU A 151 4.14 3.85 -1.91
CA LEU A 151 3.23 2.77 -2.26
C LEU A 151 3.09 1.70 -1.17
N PHE A 152 3.66 1.90 0.02
CA PHE A 152 3.54 0.95 1.12
C PHE A 152 2.08 0.75 1.55
N GLY A 153 1.70 -0.52 1.77
CA GLY A 153 0.35 -0.89 2.20
C GLY A 153 -0.71 -0.59 1.13
N SER A 154 -0.33 -0.59 -0.14
CA SER A 154 -1.30 -0.45 -1.23
C SER A 154 -1.93 -1.79 -1.58
N SER A 155 -3.19 -1.75 -1.98
CA SER A 155 -3.79 -2.82 -2.79
C SER A 155 -3.66 -2.44 -4.26
N PHE A 156 -3.19 -3.38 -5.09
CA PHE A 156 -2.89 -3.15 -6.51
C PHE A 156 -3.89 -3.89 -7.39
N PHE A 157 -4.40 -3.21 -8.42
CA PHE A 157 -5.38 -3.75 -9.36
C PHE A 157 -4.98 -3.43 -10.79
N ALA A 158 -4.95 -4.44 -11.66
CA ALA A 158 -4.82 -4.19 -13.09
C ALA A 158 -6.11 -3.53 -13.60
N VAL A 159 -5.97 -2.39 -14.27
CA VAL A 159 -7.10 -1.64 -14.85
C VAL A 159 -6.73 -1.13 -16.24
N ARG A 160 -7.74 -0.78 -17.04
CA ARG A 160 -7.53 -0.04 -18.29
C ARG A 160 -8.23 1.30 -18.24
N ARG A 161 -7.68 2.30 -18.94
CA ARG A 161 -8.26 3.64 -19.05
C ARG A 161 -8.24 4.10 -20.50
N VAL A 162 -9.32 4.76 -20.92
CA VAL A 162 -9.36 5.47 -22.21
C VAL A 162 -8.45 6.69 -22.14
N THR A 163 -7.53 6.80 -23.10
CA THR A 163 -6.72 8.00 -23.27
C THR A 163 -7.37 8.95 -24.27
N GLY A 164 -7.28 10.26 -24.03
CA GLY A 164 -7.96 11.31 -24.81
C GLY A 164 -7.41 11.58 -26.21
N GLY A 165 -6.75 10.60 -26.84
CA GLY A 165 -6.30 10.69 -28.22
C GLY A 165 -7.44 10.46 -29.21
N SER A 166 -7.21 10.77 -30.49
CA SER A 166 -8.19 10.72 -31.59
C SER A 166 -8.88 9.37 -31.79
N ALA A 167 -8.35 8.28 -31.22
CA ALA A 167 -8.88 6.92 -31.38
C ALA A 167 -9.49 6.31 -30.09
N GLY A 168 -9.53 7.02 -28.96
CA GLY A 168 -10.15 6.50 -27.72
C GLY A 168 -9.54 5.19 -27.21
N GLU A 169 -8.24 4.99 -27.39
CA GLU A 169 -7.56 3.72 -27.07
C GLU A 169 -7.50 3.44 -25.56
N TRP A 170 -7.78 2.18 -25.21
CA TRP A 170 -7.66 1.64 -23.86
C TRP A 170 -6.23 1.22 -23.54
N ARG A 171 -5.59 1.93 -22.61
CA ARG A 171 -4.25 1.60 -22.11
C ARG A 171 -4.29 0.91 -20.75
N GLU A 172 -3.34 0.01 -20.52
CA GLU A 172 -3.17 -0.68 -19.24
C GLU A 172 -2.51 0.23 -18.20
N HIS A 173 -2.99 0.10 -16.97
CA HIS A 173 -2.48 0.79 -15.80
C HIS A 173 -2.58 -0.12 -14.57
N VAL A 174 -1.89 0.27 -13.50
CA VAL A 174 -2.07 -0.32 -12.18
C VAL A 174 -2.75 0.69 -11.27
N LEU A 175 -3.90 0.34 -10.71
CA LEU A 175 -4.56 1.15 -9.69
C LEU A 175 -4.05 0.73 -8.31
N ALA A 176 -3.45 1.66 -7.57
CA ALA A 176 -2.96 1.42 -6.22
C ALA A 176 -3.78 2.22 -5.19
N LEU A 177 -4.30 1.55 -4.16
CA LEU A 177 -5.11 2.16 -3.10
C LEU A 177 -4.39 2.03 -1.76
N ASN A 178 -3.99 3.14 -1.16
CA ASN A 178 -3.35 3.16 0.16
C ASN A 178 -3.84 4.33 0.99
N ARG A 179 -3.24 4.56 2.17
CA ARG A 179 -3.60 5.68 3.06
C ARG A 179 -3.49 7.08 2.44
N ARG A 180 -2.71 7.22 1.36
CA ARG A 180 -2.48 8.51 0.67
C ARG A 180 -3.52 8.78 -0.42
N GLY A 181 -4.42 7.85 -0.73
CA GLY A 181 -5.43 8.01 -1.78
C GLY A 181 -5.40 6.88 -2.80
N VAL A 182 -6.01 7.16 -3.95
CA VAL A 182 -6.06 6.28 -5.11
C VAL A 182 -5.06 6.78 -6.14
N HIS A 183 -4.19 5.91 -6.62
CA HIS A 183 -3.15 6.24 -7.60
C HIS A 183 -3.37 5.41 -8.86
N LEU A 184 -3.38 6.04 -10.02
CA LEU A 184 -3.27 5.38 -11.32
C LEU A 184 -1.80 5.41 -11.73
N LEU A 185 -1.20 4.23 -11.84
CA LEU A 185 0.22 4.05 -12.05
C LEU A 185 0.52 3.51 -13.44
N HIS A 186 1.67 3.91 -14.00
CA HIS A 186 2.25 3.27 -15.17
C HIS A 186 2.63 1.82 -14.84
N PRO A 187 2.26 0.83 -15.67
CA PRO A 187 2.34 -0.59 -15.30
C PRO A 187 3.76 -1.12 -15.08
N ALA A 188 4.76 -0.54 -15.75
CA ALA A 188 6.15 -1.01 -15.63
C ALA A 188 6.99 -0.22 -14.62
N THR A 189 6.70 1.07 -14.44
CA THR A 189 7.53 1.99 -13.63
C THR A 189 6.89 2.34 -12.30
N HIS A 190 5.60 2.07 -12.15
CA HIS A 190 4.77 2.51 -11.03
C HIS A 190 4.81 4.03 -10.77
N GLU A 191 5.24 4.81 -11.76
CA GLU A 191 5.09 6.27 -11.72
C GLU A 191 3.61 6.62 -11.72
N THR A 192 3.24 7.62 -10.93
CA THR A 192 1.83 8.02 -10.78
C THR A 192 1.41 8.96 -11.90
N ASP A 193 0.55 8.46 -12.79
CA ASP A 193 -0.07 9.24 -13.88
C ASP A 193 -1.21 10.13 -13.37
N THR A 194 -1.97 9.63 -12.40
CA THR A 194 -3.07 10.38 -11.79
C THR A 194 -3.19 9.99 -10.32
N HIS A 195 -3.30 10.98 -9.44
CA HIS A 195 -3.55 10.79 -8.02
C HIS A 195 -4.90 11.39 -7.66
N TRP A 196 -5.72 10.64 -6.93
CA TRP A 196 -6.97 11.10 -6.34
C TRP A 196 -6.87 11.00 -4.82
N PRO A 197 -6.60 12.13 -4.13
CA PRO A 197 -6.75 12.20 -2.68
C PRO A 197 -8.18 11.83 -2.29
N TYR A 198 -8.35 11.09 -1.20
CA TYR A 198 -9.68 10.73 -0.70
C TYR A 198 -10.53 11.95 -0.31
N SER A 199 -9.91 13.07 0.06
CA SER A 199 -10.60 14.35 0.33
C SER A 199 -11.27 14.95 -0.91
N GLU A 200 -10.79 14.61 -2.11
CA GLU A 200 -11.35 15.08 -3.39
C GLU A 200 -12.25 14.03 -4.04
N LEU A 201 -12.32 12.82 -3.48
CA LEU A 201 -13.08 11.72 -4.04
C LEU A 201 -14.55 11.82 -3.59
N ILE A 202 -15.43 12.08 -4.56
CA ILE A 202 -16.86 12.30 -4.31
C ILE A 202 -17.60 10.95 -4.26
N SER A 203 -17.37 10.10 -5.26
CA SER A 203 -18.04 8.79 -5.33
C SER A 203 -17.34 7.84 -6.28
N THR A 204 -17.48 6.54 -6.03
CA THR A 204 -17.22 5.48 -7.02
C THR A 204 -18.52 4.80 -7.42
N ARG A 205 -18.69 4.55 -8.72
CA ARG A 205 -19.85 3.81 -9.26
C ARG A 205 -19.36 2.64 -10.10
N LYS A 206 -19.86 1.45 -9.79
CA LYS A 206 -19.67 0.28 -10.66
C LYS A 206 -20.63 0.39 -11.84
N VAL A 207 -20.15 0.12 -13.04
CA VAL A 207 -20.96 0.08 -14.26
C VAL A 207 -20.67 -1.25 -14.95
N ARG A 208 -21.72 -1.96 -15.37
CA ARG A 208 -21.60 -3.15 -16.21
C ARG A 208 -22.16 -2.80 -17.57
N SER A 209 -21.37 -3.04 -18.62
CA SER A 209 -21.80 -2.89 -20.01
C SER A 209 -22.62 -4.10 -20.46
N GLU A 210 -23.30 -3.97 -21.60
CA GLU A 210 -24.15 -5.02 -22.18
C GLU A 210 -23.36 -6.30 -22.51
N ASP A 211 -22.10 -6.13 -22.92
CA ASP A 211 -21.14 -7.21 -23.17
C ASP A 211 -20.59 -7.86 -21.88
N GLY A 212 -21.07 -7.44 -20.70
CA GLY A 212 -20.62 -7.94 -19.41
C GLY A 212 -19.36 -7.26 -18.87
N THR A 213 -18.72 -6.37 -19.63
CA THR A 213 -17.50 -5.67 -19.20
C THR A 213 -17.77 -4.82 -17.97
N LEU A 214 -16.90 -4.95 -16.96
CA LEU A 214 -16.98 -4.21 -15.70
C LEU A 214 -16.13 -2.95 -15.73
N PHE A 215 -16.75 -1.85 -15.32
CA PHE A 215 -16.14 -0.55 -15.20
C PHE A 215 -16.34 0.02 -13.80
N LEU A 216 -15.39 0.88 -13.43
CA LEU A 216 -15.43 1.72 -12.25
C LEU A 216 -15.35 3.18 -12.69
N ASP A 217 -16.43 3.93 -12.45
CA ASP A 217 -16.46 5.38 -12.59
C ASP A 217 -15.99 6.00 -11.28
N VAL A 218 -14.87 6.73 -11.34
CA VAL A 218 -14.29 7.49 -10.23
C VAL A 218 -14.64 8.96 -10.43
N LYS A 219 -15.50 9.50 -9.58
CA LYS A 219 -15.90 10.91 -9.58
C LYS A 219 -15.13 11.66 -8.52
N CYS A 220 -14.34 12.65 -8.94
CA CYS A 220 -13.52 13.49 -8.07
C CYS A 220 -13.66 14.98 -8.42
N GLY A 221 -13.32 15.85 -7.48
CA GLY A 221 -13.25 17.30 -7.66
C GLY A 221 -14.00 18.09 -6.59
N SER A 222 -14.18 19.38 -6.84
CA SER A 222 -14.91 20.28 -5.94
C SER A 222 -16.40 20.36 -6.30
N LEU A 223 -17.17 21.15 -5.54
CA LEU A 223 -18.55 21.48 -5.92
C LEU A 223 -18.63 22.18 -7.28
N LEU A 224 -17.61 22.98 -7.64
CA LEU A 224 -17.58 23.80 -8.85
C LEU A 224 -17.01 23.06 -10.07
N GLN A 225 -16.08 22.13 -9.86
CA GLN A 225 -15.45 21.38 -10.95
C GLN A 225 -15.35 19.91 -10.58
N GLN A 226 -16.12 19.08 -11.28
CA GLN A 226 -16.18 17.63 -11.07
C GLN A 226 -15.73 16.92 -12.34
N ARG A 227 -14.95 15.85 -12.19
CA ARG A 227 -14.50 15.00 -13.28
C ARG A 227 -14.81 13.55 -12.97
N VAL A 228 -15.37 12.85 -13.96
CA VAL A 228 -15.55 11.40 -13.91
C VAL A 228 -14.45 10.75 -14.75
N THR A 229 -13.71 9.83 -14.15
CA THR A 229 -12.76 8.98 -14.85
C THR A 229 -13.31 7.56 -14.88
N ARG A 230 -13.51 7.00 -16.07
CA ARG A 230 -13.93 5.60 -16.25
C ARG A 230 -12.71 4.70 -16.39
N LEU A 231 -12.68 3.64 -15.58
CA LEU A 231 -11.66 2.59 -15.61
C LEU A 231 -12.33 1.26 -15.91
N GLN A 232 -11.80 0.46 -16.84
CA GLN A 232 -12.17 -0.95 -16.98
C GLN A 232 -11.44 -1.73 -15.89
N ALA A 233 -12.19 -2.47 -15.07
CA ALA A 233 -11.64 -3.17 -13.91
C ALA A 233 -12.46 -4.41 -13.58
N GLU A 234 -11.85 -5.59 -13.68
CA GLU A 234 -12.51 -6.86 -13.33
C GLU A 234 -12.90 -6.90 -11.85
N GLN A 235 -12.05 -6.33 -11.00
CA GLN A 235 -12.24 -6.26 -9.56
C GLN A 235 -12.91 -4.95 -9.10
N ALA A 236 -13.73 -4.31 -9.94
CA ALA A 236 -14.39 -3.03 -9.64
C ALA A 236 -15.16 -3.03 -8.31
N HIS A 237 -15.72 -4.18 -7.91
CA HIS A 237 -16.40 -4.32 -6.63
C HIS A 237 -15.46 -4.13 -5.44
N GLU A 238 -14.30 -4.79 -5.48
CA GLU A 238 -13.31 -4.75 -4.42
C GLU A 238 -12.66 -3.38 -4.31
N VAL A 239 -12.33 -2.77 -5.45
CA VAL A 239 -11.83 -1.39 -5.51
C VAL A 239 -12.82 -0.43 -4.85
N ALA A 240 -14.11 -0.49 -5.23
CA ALA A 240 -15.13 0.37 -4.66
C ALA A 240 -15.30 0.14 -3.14
N ARG A 241 -15.19 -1.10 -2.67
CA ARG A 241 -15.25 -1.46 -1.25
C ARG A 241 -14.09 -0.81 -0.47
N LEU A 242 -12.85 -0.96 -0.94
CA LEU A 242 -11.67 -0.37 -0.30
C LEU A 242 -11.73 1.17 -0.30
N VAL A 243 -12.14 1.80 -1.40
CA VAL A 243 -12.31 3.26 -1.44
C VAL A 243 -13.28 3.73 -0.37
N ARG A 244 -14.45 3.07 -0.22
CA ARG A 244 -15.41 3.42 0.83
C ARG A 244 -14.81 3.30 2.23
N GLN A 245 -14.07 2.22 2.50
CA GLN A 245 -13.43 2.02 3.80
C GLN A 245 -12.40 3.11 4.13
N TYR A 246 -11.55 3.48 3.17
CA TYR A 246 -10.57 4.56 3.37
C TYR A 246 -11.22 5.93 3.55
N VAL A 247 -12.27 6.25 2.78
CA VAL A 247 -13.02 7.51 2.91
C VAL A 247 -13.71 7.60 4.27
N ALA A 248 -14.32 6.51 4.75
CA ALA A 248 -14.92 6.47 6.09
C ALA A 248 -13.89 6.76 7.18
N LEU A 249 -12.75 6.05 7.18
CA LEU A 249 -11.69 6.24 8.16
C LEU A 249 -11.10 7.65 8.16
N GLN A 250 -11.02 8.30 7.00
CA GLN A 250 -10.58 9.71 6.95
C GLN A 250 -11.59 10.67 7.56
N ARG A 251 -12.90 10.46 7.36
CA ARG A 251 -13.93 11.31 7.94
C ARG A 251 -13.96 11.20 9.46
N ASP A 252 -13.82 9.98 9.98
CA ASP A 252 -13.74 9.72 11.42
C ASP A 252 -12.50 10.39 12.05
N HIS A 253 -11.36 10.33 11.34
CA HIS A 253 -10.13 11.00 11.79
C HIS A 253 -10.27 12.53 11.83
N HIS A 254 -11.02 13.14 10.91
CA HIS A 254 -11.29 14.57 10.93
C HIS A 254 -12.22 14.98 12.08
N HIS A 255 -13.31 14.26 12.31
CA HIS A 255 -14.25 14.55 13.41
C HIS A 255 -13.54 14.53 14.78
N HIS A 256 -12.71 13.52 15.05
CA HIS A 256 -11.96 13.48 16.30
C HIS A 256 -10.93 14.60 16.47
N ARG A 257 -10.39 15.17 15.38
CA ARG A 257 -9.46 16.31 15.49
C ARG A 257 -10.19 17.62 15.78
N ASP A 258 -11.39 17.79 15.26
CA ASP A 258 -12.20 18.98 15.47
C ASP A 258 -12.78 19.01 16.90
N ASP A 259 -13.28 17.87 17.42
CA ASP A 259 -13.71 17.75 18.83
C ASP A 259 -12.59 18.08 19.84
N HIS A 260 -11.35 17.68 19.53
CA HIS A 260 -10.19 17.98 20.38
C HIS A 260 -9.72 19.44 20.30
N ARG A 261 -10.07 20.18 19.24
CA ARG A 261 -9.80 21.62 19.14
C ARG A 261 -10.81 22.42 19.97
N ASP A 262 -12.09 22.10 19.86
CA ASP A 262 -13.14 22.77 20.63
C ASP A 262 -12.96 22.61 22.15
N HIS A 263 -12.45 21.46 22.61
CA HIS A 263 -12.13 21.25 24.02
C HIS A 263 -10.87 21.98 24.54
N ARG A 264 -9.96 22.41 23.65
CA ARG A 264 -8.81 23.23 24.06
C ARG A 264 -9.18 24.71 24.15
N ASP A 265 -9.97 25.20 23.20
CA ASP A 265 -10.42 26.60 23.21
C ASP A 265 -11.36 26.90 24.39
N HIS A 266 -12.11 25.91 24.89
CA HIS A 266 -12.91 26.06 26.12
C HIS A 266 -12.10 26.09 27.42
N ARG A 267 -10.84 25.63 27.44
CA ARG A 267 -9.98 25.69 28.63
C ARG A 267 -9.22 27.02 28.73
N ASP A 268 -8.91 27.65 27.60
CA ASP A 268 -8.14 28.90 27.56
C ASP A 268 -9.01 30.16 27.82
N HIS A 269 -10.33 30.02 27.94
CA HIS A 269 -11.25 31.11 28.32
C HIS A 269 -11.65 31.11 29.81
N ALA A 270 -11.16 30.16 30.59
CA ALA A 270 -11.47 30.06 32.01
C ALA A 270 -10.24 30.36 32.87
N HIS A 271 -9.52 31.47 32.66
CA HIS A 271 -8.64 32.13 33.64
C HIS A 271 -8.26 33.53 33.12
N SER A 272 -9.12 34.53 33.32
CA SER A 272 -8.69 35.94 33.37
C SER A 272 -8.66 36.36 34.83
N PRO A 273 -7.51 36.77 35.39
CA PRO A 273 -7.47 37.35 36.73
C PRO A 273 -8.03 38.78 36.66
N THR A 274 -9.06 39.07 37.44
CA THR A 274 -9.43 40.44 37.78
C THR A 274 -8.27 41.07 38.55
N ALA A 275 -7.71 42.14 37.99
CA ALA A 275 -6.74 42.98 38.68
C ALA A 275 -7.51 44.09 39.42
N ASP A 276 -7.35 44.12 40.74
CA ASP A 276 -7.72 45.24 41.60
C ASP A 276 -6.86 46.47 41.27
N TYR A 277 -7.49 47.63 41.08
CA TYR A 277 -7.16 48.94 41.66
C TYR A 277 -8.31 49.93 41.38
#